data_AF-A0A7K2E7K4-F1
#
_entry.id   AF-A0A7K2E7K4-F1
#
_cell.length_a   1.000
_cell.length_b   1.000
_cell.length_c   1.000
_cell.angle_alpha   90.00
_cell.angle_beta   90.00
_cell.angle_gamma   90.00
#
_symmetry.space_group_name_H-M   'P 1'
#
loop_
_entity.id
_entity.type
_entity.pdbx_description
1 polymer ?
#
loop_
_entity_poly.entity_id
_entity_poly.type
_entity_poly.pdbx_seq_one_letter_code
_entity_poly.pdbx_strand_id
1 'polypeptide(L)' 'MRISTELRDEICRLAEHRGTTMVDVVTDAVHRLGQEEWWLSVRGALDGLTEADAASYREESRRLEAAAADGLDGR' A
#
# COMPACT_ATOMS: atom_id res chain seq x y z
N MET A 1 6.29 -25.69 -6.01
CA MET A 1 7.58 -24.97 -6.08
C MET A 1 8.36 -25.27 -4.80
N ARG A 2 9.62 -25.68 -4.86
CA ARG A 2 10.47 -25.85 -3.66
C ARG A 2 11.34 -24.60 -3.50
N ILE A 3 11.44 -24.08 -2.28
CA ILE A 3 12.34 -22.97 -1.92
C ILE A 3 13.68 -23.52 -1.42
N SER A 4 14.72 -22.69 -1.42
CA SER A 4 16.00 -23.06 -0.81
C SER A 4 15.83 -23.28 0.70
N THR A 5 16.67 -24.14 1.28
CA THR A 5 16.67 -24.38 2.73
C THR A 5 16.98 -23.12 3.51
N GLU A 6 17.90 -22.30 3.02
CA GLU A 6 18.24 -21.01 3.62
C GLU A 6 17.03 -20.06 3.69
N LEU A 7 16.26 -19.94 2.61
CA LEU A 7 15.06 -19.10 2.59
C LEU A 7 13.98 -19.64 3.53
N ARG A 8 13.80 -20.96 3.56
CA ARG A 8 12.85 -21.60 4.48
C ARG A 8 13.22 -21.32 5.94
N ASP A 9 14.50 -21.45 6.27
CA ASP A 9 15.00 -21.28 7.63
C ASP A 9 14.89 -19.80 8.05
N GLU A 10 15.08 -18.85 7.12
CA GLU A 10 14.82 -17.43 7.37
C GLU A 10 13.34 -17.14 7.62
N ILE A 11 12.43 -17.70 6.82
CA ILE A 11 10.99 -17.59 7.05
C ILE A 11 10.61 -18.15 8.43
N CYS A 12 11.23 -19.27 8.84
CA CYS A 12 11.02 -19.85 10.15
C CYS A 12 11.47 -18.91 11.28
N ARG A 13 12.69 -18.35 11.18
CA ARG A 13 13.19 -17.36 12.14
C ARG A 13 12.26 -16.15 12.27
N LEU A 14 11.75 -15.67 11.14
CA LEU A 14 10.87 -14.51 11.10
C LEU A 14 9.49 -14.82 11.72
N ALA A 15 8.96 -16.02 11.49
CA ALA A 15 7.72 -16.49 12.09
C ALA A 15 7.86 -16.62 13.61
N GLU A 16 8.95 -17.22 14.09
CA GLU A 16 9.26 -17.32 15.52
C GLU A 16 9.39 -15.94 16.17
N HIS A 17 10.13 -15.02 15.54
CA HIS A 17 10.31 -13.66 16.05
C HIS A 17 8.99 -12.88 16.16
N ARG A 18 8.06 -13.10 15.23
CA ARG A 18 6.74 -12.44 15.20
C ARG A 18 5.69 -13.17 16.04
N GLY A 19 5.98 -14.37 16.56
CA GLY A 19 5.00 -15.22 17.23
C GLY A 19 3.87 -15.70 16.30
N THR A 20 4.16 -15.85 15.01
CA THR A 20 3.19 -16.26 13.98
C THR A 20 3.62 -17.57 13.30
N THR A 21 2.86 -18.03 12.32
CA THR A 21 3.25 -19.19 11.50
C THR A 21 4.07 -18.78 10.28
N MET A 22 4.81 -19.73 9.69
CA MET A 22 5.50 -19.51 8.42
C MET A 22 4.52 -19.14 7.28
N VAL A 23 3.28 -19.65 7.32
CA VAL A 23 2.25 -19.30 6.33
C VAL A 23 1.87 -17.83 6.45
N ASP A 24 1.66 -17.34 7.67
CA ASP A 24 1.31 -15.92 7.90
C ASP A 24 2.39 -14.98 7.38
N VAL A 25 3.66 -15.34 7.57
CA VAL A 25 4.81 -14.58 7.07
C VAL A 25 4.79 -14.52 5.54
N VAL A 26 4.55 -15.64 4.87
CA VAL A 26 4.50 -15.68 3.39
C VAL A 26 3.28 -14.93 2.87
N THR A 27 2.12 -15.08 3.51
CA THR A 27 0.90 -14.35 3.16
C THR A 27 1.07 -12.84 3.31
N ASP A 28 1.68 -12.37 4.41
CA ASP A 28 2.03 -10.96 4.61
C ASP A 28 2.99 -10.47 3.52
N ALA A 29 4.02 -11.25 3.17
CA ALA A 29 4.96 -10.89 2.12
C ALA A 29 4.29 -10.77 0.73
N VAL A 30 3.38 -11.69 0.40
CA VAL A 30 2.61 -11.64 -0.86
C VAL A 30 1.68 -10.44 -0.90
N HIS A 31 0.99 -10.14 0.21
CA HIS A 31 0.14 -8.96 0.30
C HIS A 31 0.96 -7.66 0.15
N ARG A 32 2.13 -7.58 0.78
CA ARG A 32 3.02 -6.42 0.63
C ARG A 32 3.53 -6.28 -0.80
N LEU A 33 3.93 -7.37 -1.45
CA LEU A 33 4.33 -7.34 -2.87
C LEU A 33 3.20 -6.79 -3.76
N GLY A 34 1.97 -7.28 -3.56
CA GLY A 34 0.81 -6.76 -4.30
C GLY A 34 0.53 -5.29 -4.02
N GLN A 35 0.72 -4.83 -2.77
CA GLN A 35 0.61 -3.41 -2.42
C GLN A 35 1.73 -2.55 -3.06
N GLU A 36 2.95 -3.06 -3.11
CA GLU A 36 4.08 -2.37 -3.75
C GLU A 36 3.88 -2.24 -5.27
N GLU A 37 3.43 -3.31 -5.93
CA GLU A 37 3.06 -3.29 -7.35
C GLU A 37 1.92 -2.30 -7.61
N TRP A 38 0.90 -2.31 -6.77
CA TRP A 38 -0.19 -1.35 -6.85
C TRP A 38 0.32 0.10 -6.69
N TRP A 39 1.18 0.37 -5.70
CA TRP A 39 1.76 1.70 -5.51
C TRP A 39 2.69 2.14 -6.66
N LEU A 40 3.40 1.22 -7.30
CA LEU A 40 4.16 1.50 -8.51
C LEU A 40 3.23 1.87 -9.67
N SER A 41 2.12 1.15 -9.84
CA SER A 41 1.11 1.46 -10.85
C SER A 41 0.47 2.83 -10.62
N VAL A 42 0.11 3.16 -9.38
CA VAL A 42 -0.44 4.47 -9.01
C VAL A 42 0.56 5.58 -9.32
N ARG A 43 1.83 5.44 -8.93
CA ARG A 43 2.87 6.43 -9.25
C ARG A 43 3.04 6.62 -10.74
N GLY A 44 3.11 5.53 -11.52
CA GLY A 44 3.19 5.63 -12.97
C GLY A 44 2.00 6.35 -13.60
N ALA A 45 0.78 6.13 -13.08
CA ALA A 45 -0.41 6.85 -13.53
C ALA A 45 -0.35 8.34 -13.16
N LEU A 46 0.14 8.67 -11.96
CA LEU A 46 0.30 10.06 -11.52
C LEU A 46 1.39 10.80 -12.29
N ASP A 47 2.53 10.15 -12.57
CA ASP A 47 3.63 10.71 -13.36
C ASP A 47 3.21 10.97 -14.82
N GLY A 48 2.23 10.22 -15.32
CA GLY A 48 1.65 10.38 -16.66
C GLY A 48 0.56 11.44 -16.76
N LEU A 49 0.18 12.11 -15.66
CA LEU A 49 -0.85 13.14 -15.68
C LEU A 49 -0.39 14.38 -16.42
N THR A 50 -1.27 14.93 -17.25
CA THR A 50 -1.06 16.27 -17.80
C THR A 50 -1.29 17.32 -16.72
N GLU A 51 -0.71 18.51 -16.88
CA GLU A 51 -0.90 19.61 -15.92
C GLU A 51 -2.39 20.00 -15.78
N ALA A 52 -3.18 19.86 -16.87
CA ALA A 52 -4.61 20.11 -16.85
C ALA A 52 -5.37 19.08 -15.99
N ASP A 53 -5.03 17.80 -16.13
CA ASP A 53 -5.62 16.74 -15.30
C ASP A 53 -5.22 16.89 -13.83
N ALA A 54 -3.94 17.19 -13.57
CA ALA A 54 -3.44 17.45 -12.22
C ALA A 54 -4.13 18.66 -11.57
N ALA A 55 -4.39 19.73 -12.33
CA ALA A 55 -5.14 20.89 -11.84
C ALA A 55 -6.60 20.53 -11.49
N SER A 56 -7.26 19.71 -12.33
CA SER A 56 -8.60 19.20 -12.08
C SER A 56 -8.67 18.35 -10.80
N TYR A 57 -7.73 17.40 -10.63
CA TYR A 57 -7.67 16.57 -9.42
C TYR A 57 -7.39 17.37 -8.15
N ARG A 58 -6.53 18.40 -8.22
CA ARG A 58 -6.28 19.29 -7.06
C ARG A 58 -7.54 20.04 -6.65
N GLU A 59 -8.33 20.50 -7.60
CA GLU A 59 -9.58 21.19 -7.31
C GLU A 59 -10.62 20.25 -6.69
N GLU A 60 -10.75 19.03 -7.21
CA GLU A 60 -11.63 18.03 -6.63
C GLU A 60 -11.19 17.63 -5.20
N SER A 61 -9.90 17.45 -4.96
CA SER A 61 -9.36 17.17 -3.62
C SER A 61 -9.72 18.28 -2.62
N ARG A 62 -9.57 19.56 -2.99
CA ARG A 62 -9.96 20.69 -2.12
C ARG A 62 -11.44 20.67 -1.76
N ARG A 63 -12.29 20.32 -2.72
CA ARG A 63 -13.74 20.23 -2.49
C ARG A 63 -14.08 19.11 -1.51
N LEU A 64 -13.42 17.96 -1.63
CA LEU A 64 -13.60 16.84 -0.71
C LEU A 64 -13.06 17.15 0.70
N GLU A 65 -11.92 17.84 0.80
CA GLU A 65 -11.35 18.31 2.07
C GLU A 65 -12.30 19.27 2.79
N ALA A 66 -12.89 20.22 2.06
CA ALA A 66 -13.89 21.14 2.61
C ALA A 66 -15.12 20.37 3.14
N ALA A 67 -15.67 19.44 2.35
CA ALA A 67 -16.81 18.62 2.77
C ALA A 67 -16.50 17.72 3.99
N ALA A 68 -15.25 17.27 4.13
CA ALA A 68 -14.81 16.51 5.30
C ALA A 68 -14.73 17.39 6.57
N ALA A 69 -14.38 18.68 6.42
CA ALA A 69 -14.29 19.65 7.51
C ALA A 69 -15.66 20.20 7.95
N ASP A 70 -16.65 20.23 7.08
CA ASP A 70 -18.01 20.75 7.35
C ASP A 70 -18.69 20.10 8.58
N GLY A 71 -18.31 18.87 8.95
CA GLY A 71 -18.81 18.17 10.14
C GLY A 71 -18.09 18.49 11.45
N LEU A 72 -16.97 19.21 11.41
CA LEU A 72 -16.10 19.48 12.57
C LEU A 72 -16.26 20.91 13.11
N ASP A 73 -16.69 21.87 12.29
CA ASP A 73 -16.85 23.30 12.66
C ASP A 73 -18.24 23.65 13.26
N GLY A 74 -19.11 22.66 13.46
CA GLY A 74 -20.48 22.85 13.96
C GLY A 74 -20.67 22.81 15.48
N ARG A 75 -19.62 23.03 16.29
CA ARG A 75 -19.67 22.88 17.77
C ARG A 75 -19.46 24.17 18.55
#